data_AF-A0A221MFN6-F1
#
_entry.id   AF-A0A221MFN6-F1
#
_cell.length_a   1.000
_cell.length_b   1.000
_cell.length_c   1.000
_cell.angle_alpha   90.00
_cell.angle_beta   90.00
_cell.angle_gamma   90.00
#
_symmetry.space_group_name_H-M   'P 1'
#
loop_
_entity.id
_entity.type
_entity.pdbx_description
1 polymer ?
#
loop_
_entity_poly.entity_id
_entity_poly.type
_entity_poly.pdbx_seq_one_letter_code
_entity_poly.pdbx_strand_id
1 'polypeptide(L)'
;MIETKRITSLIILVSIIVLLMSCSNDTSNEDAGSKPINQPSTKIKDRFFFGDSSKNVPKWAKYKTGNKIMESFIEENPNVSIANWTDMRADEILMKSKYEGR
;
A
#
# COMPACT_ATOMS: atom_id res chain seq x y z
N MET A 1 -34.14 18.69 -22.49
CA MET A 1 -32.87 17.94 -22.63
C MET A 1 -31.62 18.68 -22.13
N ILE A 2 -31.67 20.01 -21.91
CA ILE A 2 -30.52 20.80 -21.39
C ILE A 2 -30.44 20.77 -19.86
N GLU A 3 -31.59 20.78 -19.17
CA GLU A 3 -31.62 20.75 -17.69
C GLU A 3 -31.10 19.44 -17.09
N THR A 4 -31.41 18.30 -17.70
CA THR A 4 -30.93 16.98 -17.23
C THR A 4 -29.41 16.88 -17.27
N LYS A 5 -28.76 17.49 -18.28
CA LYS A 5 -27.28 17.56 -18.39
C LYS A 5 -26.65 18.47 -17.33
N ARG A 6 -27.31 19.59 -16.99
CA ARG A 6 -26.85 20.49 -15.93
C ARG A 6 -26.95 19.85 -14.56
N ILE A 7 -28.05 19.12 -14.31
CA ILE A 7 -28.28 18.41 -13.05
C ILE A 7 -27.27 17.25 -12.89
N THR A 8 -27.02 16.45 -13.93
CA THR A 8 -25.99 15.38 -13.86
C THR A 8 -24.60 15.95 -13.64
N SER A 9 -24.25 17.06 -14.30
CA SER A 9 -22.95 17.71 -14.08
C SER A 9 -22.78 18.20 -12.65
N LEU A 10 -23.83 18.76 -12.04
CA LEU A 10 -23.79 19.21 -10.64
C LEU A 10 -23.68 18.03 -9.67
N ILE A 11 -24.40 16.93 -9.91
CA ILE A 11 -24.32 15.71 -9.08
C ILE A 11 -22.91 15.10 -9.13
N ILE A 12 -22.29 15.04 -10.31
CA ILE A 12 -20.91 14.54 -10.48
C ILE A 12 -19.93 15.45 -9.71
N LEU A 13 -20.10 16.78 -9.84
CA LEU A 13 -19.21 17.74 -9.20
C LEU A 13 -19.32 17.70 -7.66
N VAL A 14 -20.54 17.56 -7.12
CA VAL A 14 -20.78 17.38 -5.68
C VAL A 14 -20.22 16.05 -5.20
N SER A 15 -20.35 14.96 -5.97
CA SER A 15 -19.78 13.65 -5.62
C SER A 15 -18.26 13.70 -5.54
N ILE A 16 -17.60 14.40 -6.47
CA ILE A 16 -16.14 14.60 -6.44
C ILE A 16 -15.74 15.44 -5.21
N ILE A 17 -16.49 16.50 -4.88
CA ILE A 17 -16.21 17.31 -3.69
C ILE A 17 -16.37 16.49 -2.40
N VAL A 18 -17.40 15.64 -2.29
CA VAL A 18 -17.61 14.76 -1.14
C VAL A 18 -16.47 13.72 -1.02
N LEU A 19 -15.99 13.19 -2.14
CA LEU A 19 -14.82 12.29 -2.17
C LEU A 19 -13.53 13.02 -1.75
N LEU A 20 -13.35 14.28 -2.14
CA LEU A 20 -12.19 15.09 -1.74
C LEU A 20 -12.23 15.49 -0.26
N MET A 21 -13.41 15.80 0.28
CA MET A 21 -13.59 16.14 1.71
C MET A 21 -13.53 14.92 2.65
N SER A 22 -13.62 13.70 2.10
CA SER A 22 -13.37 12.48 2.89
C SER A 22 -11.88 12.24 3.16
N CYS A 23 -10.98 13.03 2.56
CA CYS A 23 -9.55 13.02 2.80
C CYS A 23 -9.10 14.21 3.68
N SER A 24 -9.71 14.43 4.84
CA SER A 24 -9.07 15.19 5.93
C SER A 24 -9.95 15.15 7.17
N ASN A 25 -9.61 14.27 8.10
CA ASN A 25 -9.83 14.48 9.53
C ASN A 25 -8.96 13.47 10.29
N ASP A 26 -7.65 13.61 10.16
CA ASP A 26 -6.72 13.13 11.18
C ASP A 26 -6.31 14.35 12.01
N THR A 27 -7.20 14.76 12.92
CA THR A 27 -6.76 15.49 14.11
C THR A 27 -6.02 14.48 14.96
N SER A 28 -4.70 14.39 14.77
CA SER A 28 -3.85 13.58 15.64
C SER A 28 -3.72 14.31 16.97
N ASN A 29 -4.64 14.04 17.89
CA ASN A 29 -4.38 14.21 19.30
C ASN A 29 -3.23 13.27 19.67
N GLU A 30 -2.17 13.82 20.27
CA GLU A 30 -1.09 13.06 20.88
C GLU A 30 -1.63 12.35 22.12
N ASP A 31 -2.25 11.18 21.94
CA ASP A 31 -2.50 10.27 23.05
C ASP A 31 -1.36 9.25 23.13
N ALA A 32 -0.56 9.41 24.18
CA ALA A 32 0.45 8.49 24.66
C ALA A 32 -0.20 7.15 25.07
N GLY A 33 -0.48 6.31 24.08
CA GLY A 33 -0.90 4.92 24.25
C GLY A 33 0.09 4.01 23.52
N SER A 34 0.80 3.18 24.26
CA SER A 34 1.81 2.22 23.82
C SER A 34 1.50 1.56 22.47
N LYS A 35 2.19 2.01 21.41
CA LYS A 35 2.13 1.39 20.10
C LYS A 35 2.74 -0.02 20.19
N PRO A 36 2.08 -1.07 19.67
CA PRO A 36 2.69 -2.39 19.60
C PRO A 36 4.03 -2.30 18.86
N ILE A 37 5.08 -2.89 19.47
CA ILE A 37 6.52 -2.75 19.16
C ILE A 37 6.88 -3.10 17.70
N ASN A 38 5.93 -3.65 16.95
CA ASN A 38 6.06 -4.25 15.63
C ASN A 38 5.44 -3.41 14.48
N GLN A 39 4.96 -2.18 14.73
CA GLN A 39 4.47 -1.32 13.65
C GLN A 39 5.44 -0.16 13.34
N PRO A 40 6.00 -0.09 12.11
CA PRO A 40 6.90 1.00 11.73
C PRO A 40 6.21 2.36 11.92
N SER A 41 6.99 3.36 12.34
CA SER A 41 6.51 4.73 12.45
C SER A 41 5.95 5.22 11.12
N THR A 42 5.01 6.16 11.16
CA THR A 42 4.42 6.79 9.96
C THR A 42 5.52 7.30 9.02
N LYS A 43 6.54 7.94 9.58
CA LYS A 43 7.76 8.38 8.85
C LYS A 43 8.46 7.27 8.08
N ILE A 44 8.54 6.06 8.62
CA ILE A 44 9.14 4.92 7.91
C ILE A 44 8.23 4.49 6.76
N LYS A 45 6.90 4.42 6.97
CA LYS A 45 5.95 4.09 5.89
C LYS A 45 6.03 5.10 4.75
N ASP A 46 6.04 6.38 5.09
CA ASP A 46 6.12 7.48 4.13
C ASP A 46 7.42 7.42 3.33
N ARG A 47 8.55 7.11 3.99
CA ARG A 47 9.85 6.93 3.31
C ARG A 47 9.77 5.88 2.20
N PHE A 48 9.21 4.71 2.49
CA PHE A 48 9.14 3.62 1.50
C PHE A 48 8.08 3.85 0.41
N PHE A 49 7.13 4.77 0.64
CA PHE A 49 6.10 5.14 -0.34
C PHE A 49 6.57 6.29 -1.23
N PHE A 50 6.91 7.44 -0.64
CA PHE A 50 7.33 8.67 -1.33
C PHE A 50 8.81 8.69 -1.74
N GLY A 51 9.60 7.72 -1.26
CA GLY A 51 11.04 7.67 -1.48
C GLY A 51 11.80 8.61 -0.53
N ASP A 52 13.12 8.42 -0.49
CA ASP A 52 14.07 9.25 0.26
C ASP A 52 15.43 9.17 -0.43
N SER A 53 15.73 10.19 -1.24
CA SER A 53 16.97 10.27 -2.00
C SER A 53 18.21 10.32 -1.11
N SER A 54 18.11 10.88 0.11
CA SER A 54 19.24 10.94 1.04
C SER A 54 19.66 9.56 1.56
N LYS A 55 18.74 8.59 1.49
CA LYS A 55 18.94 7.20 1.89
C LYS A 55 18.92 6.23 0.71
N ASN A 56 18.95 6.74 -0.52
CA ASN A 56 18.82 5.95 -1.75
C ASN A 56 17.56 5.05 -1.76
N VAL A 57 16.48 5.47 -1.11
CA VAL A 57 15.21 4.73 -1.12
C VAL A 57 14.37 5.22 -2.30
N PRO A 58 14.13 4.39 -3.32
CA PRO A 58 13.27 4.79 -4.42
C PRO A 58 11.81 4.91 -3.96
N LYS A 59 11.04 5.72 -4.68
CA LYS A 59 9.57 5.70 -4.58
C LYS A 59 9.05 4.28 -4.75
N TRP A 60 8.03 3.95 -3.96
CA TRP A 60 7.39 2.62 -3.95
C TRP A 60 8.34 1.47 -3.65
N ALA A 61 9.42 1.71 -2.90
CA ALA A 61 10.40 0.70 -2.56
C ALA A 61 9.76 -0.55 -1.94
N LYS A 62 8.77 -0.39 -1.04
CA LYS A 62 8.06 -1.54 -0.46
C LYS A 62 7.34 -2.39 -1.50
N TYR A 63 6.67 -1.75 -2.46
CA TYR A 63 5.96 -2.45 -3.53
C TYR A 63 6.95 -3.17 -4.45
N LYS A 64 8.03 -2.48 -4.87
CA LYS A 64 9.07 -3.05 -5.73
C LYS A 64 9.76 -4.25 -5.08
N THR A 65 10.10 -4.15 -3.80
CA THR A 65 10.69 -5.27 -3.04
C THR A 65 9.69 -6.42 -2.90
N GLY A 66 8.43 -6.13 -2.58
CA GLY A 66 7.37 -7.16 -2.52
C GLY A 66 7.18 -7.90 -3.85
N ASN A 67 7.21 -7.18 -4.97
CA ASN A 67 7.12 -7.76 -6.31
C ASN A 67 8.29 -8.71 -6.59
N LYS A 68 9.54 -8.29 -6.32
CA LYS A 68 10.72 -9.15 -6.47
C LYS A 68 10.65 -10.42 -5.62
N ILE A 69 10.18 -10.30 -4.38
CA ILE A 69 9.96 -11.46 -3.49
C ILE A 69 8.96 -12.42 -4.12
N MET A 70 7.87 -11.90 -4.69
CA MET A 70 6.84 -12.73 -5.32
C MET A 70 7.32 -13.41 -6.60
N GLU A 71 8.10 -12.70 -7.42
CA GLU A 71 8.76 -13.27 -8.61
C GLU A 71 9.64 -14.46 -8.21
N SER A 72 10.54 -14.26 -7.23
CA SER A 72 11.39 -15.36 -6.73
C SER A 72 10.58 -16.50 -6.11
N PHE A 73 9.48 -16.21 -5.42
CA PHE A 73 8.61 -17.25 -4.86
C PHE A 73 7.99 -18.13 -5.96
N ILE A 74 7.48 -17.51 -7.02
CA ILE A 74 6.85 -18.23 -8.14
C ILE A 74 7.88 -19.08 -8.88
N GLU A 75 9.09 -18.55 -9.10
CA GLU A 75 10.19 -19.28 -9.74
C GLU A 75 10.62 -20.52 -8.93
N GLU A 76 10.74 -20.39 -7.61
CA GLU A 76 11.17 -21.48 -6.72
C GLU A 76 10.06 -22.50 -6.42
N ASN A 77 8.78 -22.11 -6.58
CA ASN A 77 7.63 -22.91 -6.16
C ASN A 77 6.59 -23.09 -7.30
N PRO A 78 6.96 -23.60 -8.49
CA PRO A 78 6.09 -23.62 -9.67
C PRO A 78 4.84 -24.50 -9.53
N ASN A 79 4.84 -25.43 -8.57
CA ASN A 79 3.74 -26.35 -8.33
C ASN A 79 2.73 -25.84 -7.27
N VAL A 80 2.99 -24.69 -6.65
CA VAL A 80 2.06 -24.10 -5.67
C VAL A 80 0.98 -23.34 -6.43
N SER A 81 -0.28 -23.71 -6.22
CA SER A 81 -1.42 -23.06 -6.87
C SER A 81 -1.60 -21.63 -6.37
N ILE A 82 -2.28 -20.80 -7.18
CA ILE A 82 -2.59 -19.42 -6.82
C ILE A 82 -3.39 -19.33 -5.52
N ALA A 83 -4.42 -20.16 -5.38
CA ALA A 83 -5.23 -20.22 -4.16
C ALA A 83 -4.37 -20.51 -2.92
N ASN A 84 -3.41 -21.44 -3.03
CA ASN A 84 -2.59 -21.83 -1.89
C ASN A 84 -1.61 -20.73 -1.45
N TRP A 85 -0.95 -20.02 -2.38
CA TRP A 85 0.00 -18.97 -1.99
C TRP A 85 -0.70 -17.65 -1.61
N THR A 86 -1.90 -17.38 -2.12
CA THR A 86 -2.68 -16.19 -1.72
C THR A 86 -3.19 -16.28 -0.29
N ASP A 87 -3.47 -17.49 0.21
CA ASP A 87 -3.79 -17.75 1.62
C ASP A 87 -2.54 -17.95 2.51
N MET A 88 -1.34 -17.96 1.92
CA MET A 88 -0.10 -18.17 2.66
C MET A 88 0.32 -16.91 3.41
N ARG A 89 0.90 -17.09 4.60
CA ARG A 89 1.42 -15.97 5.39
C ARG A 89 2.62 -15.32 4.70
N ALA A 90 2.73 -14.00 4.81
CA ALA A 90 3.80 -13.24 4.14
C ALA A 90 5.22 -13.66 4.58
N ASP A 91 5.42 -14.05 5.84
CA ASP A 91 6.72 -14.54 6.32
C ASP A 91 7.07 -15.92 5.77
N GLU A 92 6.08 -16.78 5.56
CA GLU A 92 6.26 -18.06 4.91
C GLU A 92 6.61 -17.89 3.42
N ILE A 93 5.92 -16.97 2.72
CA ILE A 93 6.26 -16.59 1.34
C ILE A 93 7.71 -16.12 1.24
N LEU A 94 8.14 -15.23 2.13
CA LEU A 94 9.52 -14.72 2.15
C LEU A 94 10.56 -15.83 2.37
N MET A 95 10.29 -16.76 3.29
CA MET A 95 11.19 -17.88 3.55
C MET A 95 11.30 -18.82 2.34
N LYS A 96 10.15 -19.12 1.70
CA LYS A 96 10.09 -20.02 0.54
C LYS A 96 10.56 -19.37 -0.76
N SER A 97 10.62 -18.04 -0.83
CA SER A 97 11.11 -17.32 -2.01
C SER A 97 12.63 -17.31 -2.13
N LYS A 98 13.36 -17.67 -1.08
CA LYS A 98 14.84 -17.59 -1.01
C LYS A 98 15.39 -16.23 -1.46
N TYR A 99 14.63 -15.15 -1.22
CA TYR A 99 15.01 -13.82 -1.68
C TYR A 99 16.15 -13.26 -0.82
N GLU A 100 17.32 -13.05 -1.43
CA GLU A 100 18.54 -12.62 -0.73
C GLU A 100 18.74 -11.10 -0.64
N GLY A 101 17.78 -10.29 -1.11
CA GLY A 101 17.92 -8.83 -1.05
C GLY A 101 19.04 -8.28 -1.96
N ARG A 102 18.96 -8.58 -3.27
CA ARG A 102 19.85 -8.02 -4.31
C ARG A 102 19.39 -6.65 -4.81
#